data_AF-A0A392PC92-F1
#
_entry.id   AF-A0A392PC92-F1
#
_cell.length_a   1.000
_cell.length_b   1.000
_cell.length_c   1.000
_cell.angle_alpha   90.00
_cell.angle_beta   90.00
_cell.angle_gamma   90.00
#
_symmetry.space_group_name_H-M   'P 1'
#
loop_
_entity.id
_entity.type
_entity.pdbx_description
1 polymer ?
#
loop_
_entity_poly.entity_id
_entity_poly.type
_entity_poly.pdbx_seq_one_letter_code
_entity_poly.pdbx_strand_id
1 'polypeptide(L)' 'MKFALQNSFSEESSESDEESVSVYSVKKIGSILPTPPLPCVEIQILASKFAHPRKVIRYMDTGAQITMMNPKILPEE' A
#
# COMPACT_ATOMS: atom_id res chain seq x y z
N MET A 1 17.87 -16.71 -17.34
CA MET A 1 17.75 -16.96 -18.80
C MET A 1 17.27 -15.68 -19.46
N LYS A 2 18.00 -15.19 -20.45
CA LYS A 2 17.79 -13.89 -21.10
C LYS A 2 17.29 -14.18 -22.51
N PHE A 3 16.07 -13.79 -22.85
CA PHE A 3 15.54 -13.93 -24.20
C PHE A 3 15.56 -12.54 -24.86
N ALA A 4 16.36 -12.39 -25.90
CA ALA A 4 16.38 -11.21 -26.76
C ALA A 4 15.43 -11.47 -27.93
N LEU A 5 14.43 -10.62 -28.12
CA LEU A 5 13.57 -10.65 -29.31
C LEU A 5 14.37 -10.08 -30.48
N GLN A 6 14.58 -10.89 -31.49
CA GLN A 6 15.22 -10.49 -32.73
C GLN A 6 14.21 -9.69 -33.56
N ASN A 7 14.53 -8.43 -33.85
CA ASN A 7 13.83 -7.67 -34.87
C ASN A 7 14.28 -8.19 -36.23
N SER A 8 13.40 -8.94 -36.91
CA SER A 8 13.52 -9.24 -38.33
C SER A 8 12.36 -8.56 -39.04
N PHE A 9 12.58 -7.37 -39.57
CA PHE A 9 11.69 -6.77 -40.56
C PHE A 9 12.45 -6.73 -41.90
N SER A 10 11.96 -7.55 -42.84
CA SER A 10 12.40 -7.60 -44.23
C SER A 10 11.90 -6.39 -45.02
N GLU A 11 12.69 -6.00 -46.01
CA GLU A 11 12.59 -4.76 -46.79
C GLU A 11 11.31 -4.60 -47.65
N GLU A 12 10.83 -3.34 -47.67
CA GLU A 12 10.16 -2.56 -48.72
C GLU A 12 9.35 -3.25 -49.84
N SER A 13 8.05 -2.92 -49.93
CA SER A 13 7.32 -2.69 -51.21
C SER A 13 5.98 -1.95 -50.98
N SER A 14 5.99 -0.67 -51.37
CA SER A 14 4.97 0.16 -52.03
C SER A 14 3.47 0.18 -51.63
N GLU A 15 3.08 1.38 -51.17
CA GLU A 15 1.87 2.19 -51.44
C GLU A 15 0.44 1.69 -51.13
N SER A 16 -0.17 2.44 -50.22
CA SER A 16 -1.54 2.95 -50.20
C SER A 16 -2.67 2.00 -49.82
N ASP A 17 -2.77 1.73 -48.53
CA ASP A 17 -4.05 1.80 -47.83
C ASP A 17 -3.80 2.65 -46.57
N GLU A 18 -4.44 3.81 -46.50
CA GLU A 18 -4.40 4.72 -45.36
C GLU A 18 -5.14 4.06 -44.18
N GLU A 19 -4.61 2.95 -43.67
CA GLU A 19 -5.12 2.28 -42.49
C GLU A 19 -4.83 3.21 -41.32
N SER A 20 -5.83 4.02 -40.97
CA SER A 20 -5.73 4.99 -39.89
C SER A 20 -5.47 4.25 -38.59
N VAL A 21 -4.20 4.13 -38.22
CA VAL A 21 -3.80 3.57 -36.93
C VAL A 21 -4.35 4.49 -35.87
N SER A 22 -5.39 4.04 -35.17
CA SER A 22 -5.96 4.78 -34.05
C SER A 22 -4.88 4.92 -32.97
N VAL A 23 -4.26 6.10 -32.89
CA VAL A 23 -3.27 6.44 -31.88
C VAL A 23 -4.00 6.71 -30.57
N TYR A 24 -4.06 5.71 -29.69
CA TYR A 24 -4.59 5.88 -28.36
C TYR A 24 -3.56 6.58 -27.48
N SER A 25 -3.83 7.83 -27.09
CA SER A 25 -3.02 8.52 -26.09
C SER A 25 -3.41 8.02 -24.69
N VAL A 26 -2.56 7.22 -24.06
CA VAL A 26 -2.71 6.85 -22.65
C VAL A 26 -2.31 8.06 -21.80
N LYS A 27 -3.29 8.79 -21.28
CA LYS A 27 -3.04 9.86 -20.32
C LYS A 27 -2.53 9.22 -19.03
N LYS A 28 -1.25 9.40 -18.71
CA LYS A 28 -0.65 8.91 -17.46
C LYS A 28 -1.30 9.68 -16.30
N ILE A 29 -2.36 9.11 -15.72
CA ILE A 29 -2.91 9.59 -14.45
C ILE A 29 -1.82 9.38 -13.39
N GLY A 30 -1.46 10.45 -12.69
CA GLY A 30 -0.49 10.39 -11.61
C GLY A 30 -0.90 9.29 -10.64
N SER A 31 0.03 8.37 -10.35
CA SER A 31 -0.24 7.28 -9.41
C SER A 31 -0.41 7.87 -8.02
N ILE A 32 -1.65 8.10 -7.60
CA ILE A 32 -1.99 8.21 -6.18
C ILE A 32 -1.81 6.81 -5.62
N LEU A 33 -0.62 6.52 -5.10
CA LEU A 33 -0.37 5.28 -4.39
C LEU A 33 -1.24 5.32 -3.12
N PRO A 34 -2.24 4.44 -2.96
CA PRO A 34 -3.03 4.43 -1.74
C PRO A 34 -2.11 4.02 -0.59
N THR A 35 -2.07 4.83 0.46
CA THR A 35 -1.41 4.43 1.71
C THR A 35 -2.21 3.28 2.30
N PRO A 36 -1.58 2.13 2.59
CA PRO A 36 -2.27 1.04 3.29
C PRO A 36 -2.86 1.55 4.61
N PRO A 37 -4.04 1.07 5.00
CA PRO A 37 -4.63 1.46 6.27
C PRO A 37 -3.72 1.02 7.42
N LEU A 38 -3.60 1.86 8.46
CA LEU A 38 -2.88 1.50 9.67
C LEU A 38 -3.67 0.43 10.45
N PRO A 39 -3.02 -0.65 10.93
CA PRO A 39 -3.67 -1.72 11.69
C PRO A 39 -3.92 -1.31 13.14
N CYS A 40 -4.79 -0.31 13.33
CA CYS A 40 -5.15 0.23 14.63
C CYS A 40 -6.53 -0.29 15.08
N VAL A 41 -6.68 -0.64 16.35
CA VAL A 41 -7.96 -1.07 16.94
C VAL A 41 -8.20 -0.42 18.30
N GLU A 42 -9.46 -0.07 18.59
CA GLU A 42 -9.86 0.37 19.92
C GLU A 42 -9.93 -0.83 20.87
N ILE A 43 -9.23 -0.74 22.00
CA ILE A 43 -9.27 -1.73 23.07
C ILE A 43 -9.56 -1.04 24.41
N GLN A 44 -9.88 -1.84 25.42
CA GLN A 44 -9.96 -1.38 26.80
C GLN A 44 -8.83 -1.98 27.63
N ILE A 45 -8.19 -1.16 28.44
CA ILE A 45 -7.14 -1.58 29.38
C ILE A 45 -7.55 -1.26 30.82
N LEU A 46 -7.04 -2.04 31.76
CA LEU A 46 -7.23 -1.87 33.19
C LEU A 46 -5.87 -1.62 33.84
N ALA A 47 -5.75 -0.54 34.61
CA ALA A 47 -4.50 -0.24 35.35
C ALA A 47 -4.28 -1.21 36.52
N SER A 48 -5.35 -1.76 37.09
CA SER A 48 -5.34 -2.78 38.14
C SER A 48 -6.58 -3.67 38.03
N LYS A 49 -6.64 -4.77 38.79
CA LYS A 49 -7.71 -5.78 38.71
C LYS A 49 -9.14 -5.22 38.83
N PHE A 50 -9.32 -4.14 39.61
CA PHE A 50 -10.61 -3.51 39.87
C PHE A 50 -10.69 -2.06 39.39
N ALA A 51 -9.72 -1.61 38.58
CA ALA A 51 -9.73 -0.27 38.03
C ALA A 51 -10.88 -0.09 37.02
N HIS A 52 -11.27 1.16 36.79
CA HIS A 52 -12.18 1.48 35.70
C HIS A 52 -11.50 1.25 34.33
N PRO A 53 -12.15 0.57 33.37
CA PRO A 53 -11.60 0.39 32.03
C PRO A 53 -11.32 1.71 31.33
N ARG A 54 -10.20 1.79 30.61
CA ARG A 54 -9.82 2.94 29.78
C ARG A 54 -9.75 2.54 28.32
N LYS A 55 -10.41 3.29 27.46
CA LYS A 55 -10.36 3.11 26.00
C LYS A 55 -9.05 3.65 25.45
N VAL A 56 -8.36 2.86 24.63
CA VAL A 56 -7.09 3.22 23.99
C VAL A 56 -7.04 2.67 22.58
N ILE A 57 -6.24 3.29 21.71
CA ILE A 57 -5.95 2.77 20.38
C ILE A 57 -4.67 1.93 20.44
N ARG A 58 -4.78 0.65 20.03
CA ARG A 58 -3.65 -0.27 19.91
C ARG A 58 -3.25 -0.40 18.45
N TYR A 59 -1.95 -0.25 18.19
CA TYR A 59 -1.34 -0.68 16.94
C TYR A 59 -1.04 -2.18 16.98
N MET A 60 -1.49 -2.92 15.97
CA MET A 60 -1.28 -4.35 15.84
C MET A 60 0.00 -4.62 15.05
N ASP A 61 1.10 -4.86 15.76
CA ASP A 61 2.39 -5.23 15.17
C ASP A 61 2.66 -6.73 15.37
N THR A 62 2.54 -7.52 14.29
CA THR A 62 2.84 -8.96 14.33
C THR A 62 4.34 -9.25 14.37
N GLY A 63 5.20 -8.26 14.10
CA GLY A 63 6.65 -8.36 14.19
C GLY A 63 7.21 -8.03 15.58
N ALA A 64 6.40 -7.45 16.47
CA ALA A 64 6.83 -7.08 17.81
C ALA A 64 6.81 -8.27 18.78
N GLN A 65 7.93 -8.50 19.48
CA GLN A 65 8.02 -9.53 20.53
C GLN A 65 7.37 -9.09 21.84
N ILE A 66 7.33 -7.78 22.11
CA ILE A 66 6.79 -7.20 23.33
C ILE A 66 5.74 -6.14 23.00
N THR A 67 4.73 -6.03 23.85
CA THR A 67 3.76 -4.93 23.77
C THR A 67 4.29 -3.74 24.55
N MET A 68 4.32 -2.56 23.93
CA MET A 68 4.69 -1.31 24.57
C MET A 68 3.46 -0.42 24.78
N MET A 69 3.49 0.36 25.85
CA MET A 69 2.45 1.34 26.18
C MET A 69 3.10 2.67 26.55
N ASN A 70 2.50 3.77 26.11
CA ASN A 70 2.88 5.09 26.59
C ASN A 70 2.49 5.21 28.08
N PRO A 71 3.43 5.47 29.00
CA PRO A 71 3.14 5.52 30.44
C PRO A 71 2.10 6.58 30.80
N LYS A 72 1.99 7.66 30.00
CA LYS A 72 1.00 8.73 30.19
C LYS A 72 -0.46 8.27 30.04
N ILE A 73 -0.70 7.06 29.55
CA ILE A 73 -2.04 6.48 29.42
C ILE A 73 -2.58 6.01 30.78
N LEU A 74 -1.69 5.61 31.68
CA LEU A 74 -2.03 5.18 33.03
C LEU A 74 -2.15 6.40 33.97
N PRO A 75 -2.96 6.32 35.04
CA PRO A 75 -2.98 7.36 36.06
C PRO A 75 -1.60 7.52 36.72
N GLU A 76 -1.27 8.74 37.14
CA GLU A 76 -0.11 9.02 38.01
C GLU A 76 -0.38 8.41 39.41
N GLU A 77 0.68 7.98 40.10
CA GLU A 77 0.63 7.51 41.49
C GLU A 77 0.48 8.65 42.50
#